data_AF-A0AAJ3CWJ2-F1
#
_entry.id   AF-A0AAJ3CWJ2-F1
#
_cell.length_a   1.000
_cell.length_b   1.000
_cell.length_c   1.000
_cell.angle_alpha   90.00
_cell.angle_beta   90.00
_cell.angle_gamma   90.00
#
_symmetry.space_group_name_H-M   'P 1'
#
loop_
_entity.id
_entity.type
_entity.pdbx_description
1 polymer ?
#
loop_
_entity_poly.entity_id
_entity_poly.type
_entity_poly.pdbx_seq_one_letter_code
_entity_poly.pdbx_strand_id
1 'polypeptide(L)'
;MATQITKIIANLVNFREEMKDLPAETVKIHISAYRELIAMLPLKREQYAATVMLDAMIHKMIASDLTMAYQYMGEMFAVYSKPVPGMESTEVLHGLNLKQDAWDNMPRFLVWADSGKIYE
;
A
#
# COMPACT_ATOMS: atom_id res chain seq x y z
N MET A 1 0.45 21.43 -26.46
CA MET A 1 -0.58 20.60 -25.79
C MET A 1 0.10 19.33 -25.29
N ALA A 2 -0.11 18.95 -24.02
CA ALA A 2 0.40 17.68 -23.50
C ALA A 2 -0.35 16.51 -24.14
N THR A 3 0.37 15.50 -24.64
CA THR A 3 -0.22 14.27 -25.17
C THR A 3 -0.91 13.50 -24.03
N GLN A 4 -1.85 12.63 -24.37
CA GLN A 4 -2.59 11.82 -23.38
C GLN A 4 -1.63 11.01 -22.48
N ILE A 5 -0.55 10.47 -23.05
CA ILE A 5 0.49 9.77 -22.30
C ILE A 5 1.20 10.68 -21.28
N THR A 6 1.54 11.92 -21.63
CA THR A 6 2.19 12.86 -20.69
C THR A 6 1.31 13.16 -19.49
N LYS A 7 -0.02 13.25 -19.68
CA LYS A 7 -0.97 13.45 -18.58
C LYS A 7 -1.04 12.22 -17.66
N ILE A 8 -1.13 11.02 -18.22
CA ILE A 8 -1.16 9.78 -17.44
C ILE A 8 0.11 9.65 -16.60
N ILE A 9 1.28 9.84 -17.22
CA ILE A 9 2.57 9.78 -16.54
C ILE A 9 2.64 10.83 -15.41
N ALA A 10 2.22 12.07 -15.68
CA ALA A 10 2.22 13.13 -14.67
C ALA A 10 1.33 12.79 -13.47
N ASN A 11 0.14 12.22 -13.69
CA ASN A 11 -0.75 11.81 -12.61
C ASN A 11 -0.15 10.63 -11.81
N LEU A 12 0.46 9.65 -12.48
CA LEU A 12 1.09 8.51 -11.82
C LEU A 12 2.22 8.89 -10.86
N VAL A 13 2.87 10.06 -11.03
CA VAL A 13 3.85 10.56 -10.07
C VAL A 13 3.24 10.78 -8.69
N ASN A 14 1.97 11.19 -8.63
CA ASN A 14 1.25 11.45 -7.38
C ASN A 14 0.45 10.24 -6.87
N PHE A 15 0.44 9.12 -7.61
CA PHE A 15 -0.38 7.95 -7.32
C PHE A 15 -0.29 7.52 -5.85
N ARG A 16 0.92 7.44 -5.29
CA ARG A 16 1.11 6.99 -3.90
C ARG A 16 0.45 7.91 -2.87
N GLU A 17 0.56 9.22 -3.07
CA GLU A 17 -0.07 10.20 -2.19
C GLU A 17 -1.59 10.22 -2.36
N GLU A 18 -2.09 9.99 -3.57
CA GLU A 18 -3.54 9.89 -3.85
C GLU A 18 -4.15 8.64 -3.22
N MET A 19 -3.43 7.51 -3.20
CA MET A 19 -3.93 6.24 -2.66
C MET A 19 -3.82 6.12 -1.15
N LYS A 20 -2.96 6.94 -0.53
CA LYS A 20 -2.68 6.91 0.89
C LYS A 20 -3.95 7.02 1.72
N ASP A 21 -4.00 6.27 2.81
CA ASP A 21 -5.12 6.22 3.76
C ASP A 21 -6.45 5.73 3.18
N LEU A 22 -6.51 5.34 1.90
CA LEU A 22 -7.72 4.82 1.30
C LEU A 22 -7.93 3.34 1.67
N PRO A 23 -9.19 2.88 1.73
CA PRO A 23 -9.51 1.46 1.80
C PRO A 23 -8.98 0.69 0.58
N ALA A 24 -8.69 -0.59 0.76
CA ALA A 24 -8.09 -1.41 -0.30
C ALA A 24 -8.98 -1.51 -1.52
N GLU A 25 -10.30 -1.56 -1.33
CA GLU A 25 -11.24 -1.61 -2.45
C GLU A 25 -11.22 -0.32 -3.28
N THR A 26 -11.13 0.84 -2.63
CA THR A 26 -11.01 2.13 -3.32
C THR A 26 -9.70 2.19 -4.12
N VAL A 27 -8.59 1.75 -3.55
CA VAL A 27 -7.30 1.69 -4.26
C VAL A 27 -7.36 0.77 -5.49
N LYS A 28 -8.02 -0.40 -5.39
CA LYS A 28 -8.23 -1.30 -6.54
C LYS A 28 -9.05 -0.66 -7.65
N ILE A 29 -10.08 0.12 -7.29
CA ILE A 29 -10.90 0.87 -8.26
C ILE A 29 -10.02 1.87 -9.02
N HIS A 30 -9.20 2.65 -8.31
CA HIS A 30 -8.28 3.60 -8.93
C HIS A 30 -7.25 2.91 -9.85
N ILE A 31 -6.67 1.79 -9.41
CA ILE A 31 -5.74 1.01 -10.24
C ILE A 31 -6.44 0.55 -11.52
N SER A 32 -7.65 0.00 -11.42
CA SER A 32 -8.43 -0.44 -12.58
C SER A 32 -8.72 0.70 -13.54
N ALA A 33 -9.12 1.87 -13.03
CA ALA A 33 -9.35 3.07 -13.85
C ALA A 33 -8.08 3.50 -14.60
N TYR A 34 -6.91 3.49 -13.95
CA TYR A 34 -5.64 3.76 -14.64
C TYR A 34 -5.35 2.74 -15.75
N ARG A 35 -5.62 1.43 -15.52
CA ARG A 35 -5.43 0.39 -16.55
C ARG A 35 -6.31 0.64 -17.77
N GLU A 36 -7.57 1.03 -17.57
CA GLU A 36 -8.49 1.38 -18.66
C GLU A 36 -8.00 2.60 -19.45
N LEU A 37 -7.57 3.66 -18.75
CA LEU A 37 -7.00 4.86 -19.38
C LEU A 37 -5.76 4.53 -20.22
N ILE A 38 -4.89 3.65 -19.72
CA ILE A 38 -3.70 3.19 -20.42
C ILE A 38 -4.08 2.38 -21.67
N ALA A 39 -5.07 1.49 -21.58
CA ALA A 39 -5.51 0.66 -22.70
C ALA A 39 -6.04 1.51 -23.88
N MET A 40 -6.59 2.69 -23.61
CA MET A 40 -7.07 3.64 -24.63
C MET A 40 -5.95 4.39 -25.37
N LEU A 41 -4.68 4.30 -24.94
CA LEU A 41 -3.58 4.95 -25.65
C LEU A 41 -3.38 4.34 -27.05
N PRO A 42 -3.13 5.13 -28.10
CA PRO A 42 -3.07 4.63 -29.47
C PRO A 42 -1.84 3.78 -29.77
N LEU A 43 -0.73 4.00 -29.05
CA LEU A 43 0.56 3.37 -29.35
C LEU A 43 0.93 2.31 -28.31
N LYS A 44 1.24 1.09 -28.77
CA LYS A 44 1.62 -0.03 -27.88
C LYS A 44 2.82 0.25 -26.99
N ARG A 45 3.81 1.00 -27.47
CA ARG A 45 4.97 1.42 -26.67
C ARG A 45 4.59 2.34 -25.51
N GLU A 46 3.57 3.19 -25.70
CA GLU A 46 3.08 4.09 -24.64
C GLU A 46 2.24 3.33 -23.63
N GLN A 47 1.39 2.40 -24.10
CA GLN A 47 0.66 1.47 -23.23
C GLN A 47 1.62 0.71 -22.30
N TYR A 48 2.70 0.17 -22.87
CA TYR A 48 3.73 -0.55 -22.12
C TYR A 48 4.42 0.36 -21.10
N ALA A 49 4.90 1.53 -21.52
CA ALA A 49 5.60 2.46 -20.64
C ALA A 49 4.72 2.90 -19.44
N ALA A 50 3.45 3.26 -19.68
CA ALA A 50 2.54 3.66 -18.61
C ALA A 50 2.16 2.49 -17.69
N THR A 51 2.02 1.28 -18.24
CA THR A 51 1.78 0.05 -17.48
C THR A 51 2.93 -0.21 -16.50
N VAL A 52 4.17 -0.22 -17.01
CA VAL A 52 5.37 -0.43 -16.18
C VAL A 52 5.48 0.63 -15.09
N MET A 53 5.16 1.89 -15.40
CA MET A 53 5.18 2.96 -14.41
C MET A 53 4.13 2.76 -13.30
N LEU A 54 2.89 2.42 -13.67
CA LEU A 54 1.83 2.13 -12.69
C LEU A 54 2.22 0.94 -11.79
N ASP A 55 2.74 -0.14 -12.38
CA ASP A 55 3.22 -1.31 -11.64
C ASP A 55 4.34 -0.97 -10.65
N ALA A 56 5.29 -0.13 -11.07
CA ALA A 56 6.36 0.35 -10.20
C ALA A 56 5.81 1.19 -9.03
N MET A 57 4.79 2.03 -9.26
CA MET A 57 4.17 2.83 -8.21
C MET A 57 3.39 1.97 -7.21
N ILE A 58 2.64 0.98 -7.70
CA ILE A 58 1.93 0.00 -6.85
C ILE A 58 2.94 -0.78 -5.99
N HIS A 59 4.00 -1.30 -6.60
CA HIS A 59 5.03 -2.03 -5.86
C HIS A 59 5.68 -1.17 -4.80
N LYS A 60 6.03 0.08 -5.14
CA LYS A 60 6.63 1.02 -4.19
C LYS A 60 5.67 1.36 -3.04
N MET A 61 4.38 1.52 -3.32
CA MET A 61 3.34 1.73 -2.31
C MET A 61 3.32 0.58 -1.30
N ILE A 62 3.18 -0.65 -1.79
CA ILE A 62 3.11 -1.85 -0.94
C ILE A 62 4.39 -2.04 -0.12
N ALA A 63 5.56 -1.78 -0.71
CA ALA A 63 6.84 -2.01 -0.05
C ALA A 63 7.25 -0.92 0.95
N SER A 64 6.78 0.32 0.79
CA SER A 64 7.25 1.47 1.58
C SER A 64 6.20 2.08 2.49
N ASP A 65 4.93 2.06 2.07
CA ASP A 65 3.85 2.81 2.71
C ASP A 65 2.92 1.90 3.52
N LEU A 66 2.92 0.60 3.23
CA LEU A 66 2.19 -0.40 4.00
C LEU A 66 3.13 -1.19 4.89
N THR A 67 2.60 -1.60 6.03
CA THR A 67 3.25 -2.54 6.93
C THR A 67 2.25 -3.52 7.51
N MET A 68 2.75 -4.64 8.03
CA MET A 68 1.94 -5.62 8.74
C MET A 68 1.78 -5.21 10.20
N ALA A 69 0.59 -5.39 10.74
CA ALA A 69 0.31 -5.26 12.17
C ALA A 69 -0.40 -6.51 12.70
N TYR A 70 -0.10 -6.85 13.95
CA TYR A 70 -0.71 -7.95 14.69
C TYR A 70 -1.62 -7.40 15.77
N GLN A 71 -2.76 -8.05 15.98
CA GLN A 71 -3.61 -7.76 17.13
C GLN A 71 -3.34 -8.77 18.26
N TYR A 72 -3.02 -8.26 19.45
CA TYR A 72 -2.83 -9.08 20.64
C TYR A 72 -3.53 -8.43 21.84
N MET A 73 -4.38 -9.20 22.52
CA MET A 73 -5.18 -8.74 23.68
C MET A 73 -6.00 -7.45 23.45
N GLY A 74 -6.41 -7.19 22.20
CA GLY A 74 -7.19 -6.00 21.83
C GLY A 74 -6.35 -4.80 21.38
N GLU A 75 -5.03 -4.87 21.49
CA GLU A 75 -4.08 -3.83 21.07
C GLU A 75 -3.40 -4.21 19.75
N MET A 76 -2.91 -3.20 19.01
CA MET A 76 -2.29 -3.34 17.70
C MET A 76 -0.79 -3.10 17.77
N PHE A 77 -0.02 -4.01 17.17
CA PHE A 77 1.44 -4.01 17.17
C PHE A 77 1.97 -4.08 15.73
N ALA A 78 2.69 -3.06 15.27
CA ALA A 78 3.18 -2.96 13.91
C ALA A 78 4.61 -3.49 13.73
N VAL A 79 4.84 -4.20 12.62
CA VAL A 79 6.16 -4.67 12.17
C VAL A 79 6.80 -3.58 11.32
N TYR A 80 7.23 -2.49 11.95
CA TYR A 80 7.84 -1.39 11.22
C TYR A 80 9.03 -0.82 11.97
N SER A 81 10.05 -0.40 11.23
CA SER A 81 11.28 0.15 11.80
C SER A 81 11.10 1.55 12.40
N LYS A 82 9.94 2.18 12.17
CA LYS A 82 9.57 3.49 12.67
C LYS A 82 8.25 3.41 13.45
N PRO A 83 7.97 4.36 14.36
CA PRO A 83 6.68 4.44 15.03
C PRO A 83 5.52 4.56 14.03
N VAL A 84 4.48 3.75 14.21
CA VAL A 84 3.22 3.85 13.48
C VAL A 84 2.19 4.49 14.43
N PRO A 85 1.46 5.55 14.02
CA PRO A 85 0.51 6.20 14.90
C PRO A 85 -0.54 5.25 15.46
N GLY A 86 -0.76 5.29 16.78
CA GLY A 86 -1.75 4.46 17.46
C GLY A 86 -1.40 2.97 17.60
N MET A 87 -0.17 2.57 17.29
CA MET A 87 0.30 1.19 17.38
C MET A 87 1.67 1.10 18.06
N GLU A 88 1.86 0.11 18.92
CA GLU A 88 3.18 -0.21 19.45
C GLU A 88 3.99 -1.04 18.46
N SER A 89 5.28 -1.24 18.72
CA SER A 89 6.13 -2.12 17.90
C SER A 89 5.96 -3.58 18.32
N THR A 90 6.06 -4.51 17.37
CA THR A 90 6.12 -5.94 17.67
C THR A 90 7.32 -6.35 18.53
N GLU A 91 8.33 -5.50 18.69
CA GLU A 91 9.42 -5.72 19.66
C GLU A 91 8.89 -5.89 21.10
N VAL A 92 7.78 -5.23 21.45
CA VAL A 92 7.11 -5.42 22.74
C VAL A 92 6.59 -6.86 22.87
N LEU A 93 5.99 -7.39 21.81
CA LEU A 93 5.52 -8.78 21.78
C LEU A 93 6.66 -9.79 21.83
N HIS A 94 7.80 -9.49 21.19
CA HIS A 94 9.00 -10.33 21.29
C HIS A 94 9.51 -10.45 22.73
N GLY A 95 9.37 -9.39 23.54
CA GLY A 95 9.71 -9.41 24.98
C GLY A 95 8.81 -10.31 25.84
N LEU A 96 7.62 -10.68 25.36
CA LEU A 96 6.65 -11.51 26.09
C LEU A 96 6.93 -13.02 25.99
N ASN A 97 7.94 -13.44 25.23
CA ASN A 97 8.30 -14.85 25.03
C ASN A 97 7.10 -15.74 24.62
N LEU A 98 6.24 -15.22 23.75
CA LEU A 98 5.08 -15.94 23.26
C LEU A 98 5.50 -17.18 22.46
N LYS A 99 4.74 -18.28 22.62
CA LYS A 99 4.94 -19.49 21.82
C LYS A 99 4.57 -19.24 20.35
N GLN A 100 5.16 -20.02 19.44
CA GLN A 100 4.87 -19.95 18.00
C GLN A 100 3.36 -20.01 17.70
N ASP A 101 2.63 -20.92 18.35
CA ASP A 101 1.18 -21.05 18.17
C ASP A 101 0.43 -19.75 18.48
N ALA A 102 0.90 -18.95 19.44
CA ALA A 102 0.27 -17.67 19.75
C ALA A 102 0.47 -16.67 18.59
N TRP A 103 1.67 -16.57 18.04
CA TRP A 103 1.97 -15.74 16.86
C TRP A 103 1.19 -16.17 15.62
N ASP A 104 1.06 -17.48 15.41
CA ASP A 104 0.38 -18.03 14.25
C ASP A 104 -1.14 -17.79 14.29
N ASN A 105 -1.72 -17.65 15.48
CA ASN A 105 -3.14 -17.39 15.69
C ASN A 105 -3.51 -15.91 15.90
N MET A 106 -2.54 -15.00 15.96
CA MET A 106 -2.82 -13.57 16.06
C MET A 106 -3.47 -13.06 14.76
N PRO A 107 -4.57 -12.28 14.85
CA PRO A 107 -5.09 -11.55 13.71
C PRO A 107 -4.02 -10.64 13.10
N ARG A 108 -3.97 -10.58 11.77
CA ARG A 108 -2.99 -9.81 11.00
C ARG A 108 -3.70 -8.84 10.09
N PHE A 109 -3.18 -7.63 10.02
CA PHE A 109 -3.74 -6.54 9.21
C PHE A 109 -2.62 -5.89 8.41
N LEU A 110 -2.94 -5.42 7.20
CA LEU A 110 -2.11 -4.43 6.51
C LEU A 110 -2.55 -3.06 6.98
N VAL A 111 -1.59 -2.18 7.25
CA VAL A 111 -1.85 -0.83 7.75
C VAL A 111 -0.96 0.17 7.03
N TRP A 112 -1.45 1.39 6.87
CA TRP A 112 -0.67 2.53 6.39
C TRP A 112 0.35 2.93 7.46
N ALA A 113 1.63 2.86 7.12
CA ALA A 113 2.72 3.02 8.07
C ALA A 113 2.80 4.44 8.68
N ASP A 114 2.28 5.44 7.98
CA ASP A 114 2.32 6.85 8.39
C ASP A 114 1.09 7.35 9.14
N SER A 115 -0.05 6.66 9.03
CA SER A 115 -1.30 7.03 9.70
C SER A 115 -1.83 5.97 10.66
N GLY A 116 -1.36 4.73 10.55
CA GLY A 116 -1.87 3.58 11.30
C GLY A 116 -3.26 3.11 10.86
N LYS A 117 -3.83 3.68 9.79
CA LYS A 117 -5.13 3.23 9.28
C LYS A 117 -5.02 1.83 8.68
N ILE A 118 -6.03 1.00 8.96
CA ILE A 118 -6.13 -0.34 8.39
C ILE A 118 -6.42 -0.24 6.89
N TYR A 119 -5.69 -1.04 6.12
CA TYR A 119 -5.84 -1.21 4.68
C TYR A 119 -6.62 -2.50 4.41
N GLU A 120 -7.95 -2.39 4.45
CA GLU A 120 -8.94 -3.45 4.18
C GLU A 120 -9.87 -3.11 3.02
#